data_AF-A0A4R3TUA1-F1
#
_entry.id   AF-A0A4R3TUA1-F1
#
_cell.length_a   1.000
_cell.length_b   1.000
_cell.length_c   1.000
_cell.angle_alpha   90.00
_cell.angle_beta   90.00
_cell.angle_gamma   90.00
#
_symmetry.space_group_name_H-M   'P 1'
#
loop_
_entity.id
_entity.type
_entity.pdbx_description
1 polymer ?
#
loop_
_entity_poly.entity_id
_entity_poly.type
_entity_poly.pdbx_seq_one_letter_code
_entity_poly.pdbx_strand_id
1 'polypeptide(L)'
;MPATNPLYPPNFRAAPISPSTRKRRRNPRTVSMPEHVGPFARLVFAEMARQRVTYDSLEERSGVRRATLKAWRKKNRPGLESIEAALATLGFGLVPVAALEALDHPELAGELTALALKMRMNIPQTWAALIDIGVEQKLLRMRADERAAILAEYESRLAGIPANDNQKRRRKAA
;
A
#
# COMPACT_ATOMS: atom_id res chain seq x y z
N MET A 1 11.03 33.93 15.69
CA MET A 1 11.07 32.73 14.84
C MET A 1 10.18 31.68 15.50
N PRO A 2 8.92 31.48 15.09
CA PRO A 2 8.09 30.46 15.72
C PRO A 2 8.53 29.08 15.23
N ALA A 3 8.87 28.21 16.18
CA ALA A 3 9.17 26.81 15.93
C ALA A 3 7.95 26.14 15.28
N THR A 4 8.16 25.57 14.08
CA THR A 4 7.18 24.73 13.39
C THR A 4 6.80 23.56 14.30
N ASN A 5 5.56 23.55 14.76
CA ASN A 5 4.96 22.36 15.34
C ASN A 5 5.10 21.23 14.30
N PRO A 6 5.62 20.04 14.69
CA PRO A 6 5.70 18.93 13.74
C PRO A 6 4.29 18.57 13.29
N LEU A 7 4.11 18.44 11.97
CA LEU A 7 2.83 18.08 11.31
C LEU A 7 2.23 16.78 11.87
N TYR A 8 3.06 15.94 12.49
CA TYR A 8 2.67 14.67 13.08
C TYR A 8 3.14 14.54 14.53
N PRO A 9 2.33 13.91 15.41
CA PRO A 9 2.72 13.55 16.76
C PRO A 9 4.04 12.74 16.78
N PRO A 10 4.89 12.86 17.82
CA PRO A 10 6.16 12.12 17.91
C PRO A 10 6.00 10.59 17.93
N ASN A 11 4.81 10.10 18.28
CA ASN A 11 4.40 8.70 18.24
C ASN A 11 3.72 8.29 16.93
N PHE A 12 3.44 9.22 16.02
CA PHE A 12 2.92 8.95 14.70
C PHE A 12 4.07 8.45 13.81
N ARG A 13 3.98 7.20 13.34
CA ARG A 13 5.03 6.52 12.56
C ARG A 13 5.13 7.04 11.11
N ALA A 14 5.19 8.36 10.94
CA ALA A 14 5.57 9.01 9.68
C ALA A 14 7.08 9.32 9.62
N ALA A 15 7.85 8.93 10.64
CA ALA A 15 9.29 9.14 10.66
C ALA A 15 9.96 8.35 9.52
N PRO A 16 10.86 8.98 8.73
CA PRO A 16 11.67 8.28 7.75
C PRO A 16 12.46 7.15 8.44
N ILE A 17 12.44 6.01 7.76
CA ILE A 17 12.85 4.69 8.25
C ILE A 17 14.20 4.71 8.98
N SER A 18 14.20 4.32 10.26
CA SER A 18 15.45 4.04 10.98
C SER A 18 16.16 2.82 10.38
N PRO A 19 17.49 2.89 10.12
CA PRO A 19 18.24 1.77 9.56
C PRO A 19 18.26 0.57 10.53
N SER A 20 18.09 -0.64 9.98
CA SER A 20 18.15 -1.90 10.73
C SER A 20 19.51 -2.05 11.45
N THR A 21 19.47 -2.52 12.70
CA THR A 21 20.62 -2.74 13.59
C THR A 21 21.44 -4.00 13.25
N ARG A 22 21.00 -4.83 12.30
CA ARG A 22 21.75 -6.03 11.90
C ARG A 22 22.99 -5.65 11.09
N LYS A 23 24.13 -6.29 11.39
CA LYS A 23 25.39 -6.17 10.62
C LYS A 23 25.11 -6.35 9.12
N ARG A 24 25.08 -5.24 8.38
CA ARG A 24 24.94 -5.26 6.91
C ARG A 24 26.14 -5.99 6.33
N ARG A 25 25.88 -6.90 5.39
CA ARG A 25 26.96 -7.44 4.54
C ARG A 25 27.62 -6.27 3.81
N ARG A 26 28.96 -6.27 3.77
CA ARG A 26 29.79 -5.22 3.16
C ARG A 26 29.41 -4.92 1.69
N ASN A 27 28.81 -5.90 1.01
CA ASN A 27 28.13 -5.74 -0.29
C ASN A 27 26.72 -6.36 -0.22
N PRO A 28 25.64 -5.57 -0.07
CA PRO A 28 24.28 -6.08 -0.21
C PRO A 28 24.09 -6.54 -1.66
N ARG A 29 23.75 -7.82 -1.85
CA ARG A 29 23.46 -8.36 -3.18
C ARG A 29 22.20 -7.67 -3.71
N THR A 30 22.35 -6.88 -4.78
CA THR A 30 21.23 -6.28 -5.51
C THR A 30 20.28 -7.37 -5.96
N VAL A 31 18.99 -7.12 -5.81
CA VAL A 31 17.93 -8.02 -6.29
C VAL A 31 17.96 -8.00 -7.81
N SER A 32 18.17 -9.16 -8.44
CA SER A 32 18.18 -9.27 -9.92
C SER A 32 16.78 -9.03 -10.49
N MET A 33 16.62 -8.36 -11.63
CA MET A 33 15.29 -8.23 -12.22
C MET A 33 14.81 -9.59 -12.79
N PRO A 34 13.63 -10.09 -12.43
CA PRO A 34 13.09 -11.30 -13.03
C PRO A 34 12.39 -11.02 -14.37
N GLU A 35 12.59 -11.88 -15.37
CA GLU A 35 12.10 -11.69 -16.74
C GLU A 35 10.60 -12.03 -16.91
N HIS A 36 10.18 -13.18 -16.36
CA HIS A 36 8.82 -13.74 -16.56
C HIS A 36 7.94 -13.61 -15.32
N VAL A 37 7.79 -12.40 -14.80
CA VAL A 37 6.89 -12.10 -13.68
C VAL A 37 5.76 -11.18 -14.08
N GLY A 38 4.62 -11.36 -13.39
CA GLY A 38 3.48 -10.44 -13.49
C GLY A 38 3.85 -9.01 -13.07
N PRO A 39 3.06 -8.01 -13.50
CA PRO A 39 3.42 -6.59 -13.39
C PRO A 39 3.64 -6.15 -11.95
N PHE A 40 2.78 -6.58 -11.01
CA PHE A 40 2.91 -6.18 -9.61
C PHE A 40 4.16 -6.74 -8.93
N ALA A 41 4.46 -8.01 -9.15
CA ALA A 41 5.69 -8.61 -8.64
C ALA A 41 6.93 -7.96 -9.27
N ARG A 42 6.87 -7.62 -10.57
CA ARG A 42 7.91 -6.88 -11.28
C ARG A 42 8.16 -5.52 -10.63
N LEU A 43 7.10 -4.77 -10.32
CA LEU A 43 7.18 -3.49 -9.64
C LEU A 43 7.88 -3.62 -8.28
N VAL A 44 7.49 -4.60 -7.46
CA VAL A 44 8.16 -4.85 -6.18
C VAL A 44 9.65 -5.10 -6.37
N PHE A 45 10.06 -5.96 -7.29
CA PHE A 45 11.49 -6.23 -7.51
C PHE A 45 12.25 -5.04 -8.09
N ALA A 46 11.62 -4.26 -8.97
CA ALA A 46 12.17 -3.04 -9.49
C ALA A 46 12.44 -2.04 -8.36
N GLU A 47 11.48 -1.85 -7.47
CA GLU A 47 11.61 -0.94 -6.33
C GLU A 47 12.61 -1.45 -5.28
N MET A 48 12.64 -2.76 -5.02
CA MET A 48 13.69 -3.35 -4.19
C MET A 48 15.08 -3.08 -4.77
N ALA A 49 15.26 -3.21 -6.09
CA ALA A 49 16.53 -2.93 -6.75
C ALA A 49 16.89 -1.44 -6.70
N ARG A 50 15.93 -0.55 -7.00
CA ARG A 50 16.08 0.91 -6.97
C ARG A 50 16.48 1.41 -5.58
N GLN A 51 15.78 0.93 -4.54
CA GLN A 51 15.97 1.36 -3.15
C GLN A 51 17.04 0.54 -2.41
N ARG A 52 17.67 -0.43 -3.08
CA ARG A 52 18.66 -1.36 -2.49
C ARG A 52 18.13 -2.11 -1.26
N VAL A 53 16.84 -2.44 -1.26
CA VAL A 53 16.17 -3.21 -0.20
C VAL A 53 16.42 -4.70 -0.42
N THR A 54 16.92 -5.38 0.61
CA THR A 54 17.16 -6.83 0.56
C THR A 54 15.90 -7.61 0.88
N TYR A 55 15.87 -8.89 0.50
CA TYR A 55 14.80 -9.82 0.88
C TYR A 55 14.56 -9.87 2.39
N ASP A 56 15.65 -9.99 3.17
CA ASP A 56 15.54 -10.13 4.62
C ASP A 56 14.98 -8.84 5.25
N SER A 57 15.34 -7.67 4.70
CA SER A 57 14.80 -6.38 5.15
C SER A 57 13.33 -6.21 4.76
N LEU A 58 12.92 -6.68 3.58
CA LEU A 58 11.52 -6.60 3.17
C LEU A 58 10.66 -7.57 3.98
N GLU A 59 11.14 -8.78 4.24
CA GLU A 59 10.47 -9.78 5.07
C GLU A 59 10.22 -9.29 6.50
N GLU A 60 11.25 -8.72 7.13
CA GLU A 60 11.14 -8.19 8.51
C GLU A 60 10.09 -7.07 8.64
N ARG A 61 9.85 -6.31 7.57
CA ARG A 61 9.00 -5.12 7.59
C ARG A 61 7.59 -5.35 7.06
N SER A 62 7.48 -6.09 5.96
CA SER A 62 6.19 -6.39 5.31
C SER A 62 5.50 -7.62 5.91
N GLY A 63 6.22 -8.45 6.67
CA GLY A 63 5.74 -9.77 7.12
C GLY A 63 5.67 -10.82 6.00
N VAL A 64 5.96 -10.45 4.75
CA VAL A 64 5.96 -11.37 3.62
C VAL A 64 7.25 -12.19 3.62
N ARG A 65 7.11 -13.50 3.82
CA ARG A 65 8.27 -14.40 3.94
C ARG A 65 9.19 -14.33 2.72
N ARG A 66 10.50 -14.44 2.93
CA ARG A 66 11.49 -14.49 1.84
C ARG A 66 11.26 -15.63 0.87
N ALA A 67 10.79 -16.77 1.37
CA ALA A 67 10.43 -17.91 0.53
C ALA A 67 9.28 -17.54 -0.44
N THR A 68 8.29 -16.78 0.03
CA THR A 68 7.16 -16.27 -0.77
C THR A 68 7.65 -15.28 -1.81
N LEU A 69 8.48 -14.30 -1.41
CA LEU A 69 9.09 -13.34 -2.34
C LEU A 69 9.88 -14.07 -3.45
N LYS A 70 10.68 -15.09 -3.12
CA LYS A 70 11.37 -15.90 -4.13
C LYS A 70 10.41 -16.69 -5.01
N ALA A 71 9.32 -17.21 -4.46
CA ALA A 71 8.30 -17.95 -5.21
C ALA A 71 7.60 -17.07 -6.26
N TRP A 72 7.45 -15.76 -6.00
CA TRP A 72 6.89 -14.80 -6.97
C TRP A 72 7.68 -14.71 -8.27
N ARG A 73 8.95 -15.10 -8.27
CA ARG A 73 9.80 -15.09 -9.45
C ARG A 73 9.58 -16.24 -10.42
N LYS A 74 8.98 -17.35 -9.94
CA LYS A 74 9.01 -18.62 -10.67
C LYS A 74 7.68 -19.34 -10.72
N LYS A 75 6.91 -19.34 -9.63
CA LYS A 75 5.78 -20.28 -9.47
C LYS A 75 4.48 -19.67 -8.96
N ASN A 76 4.54 -18.70 -8.05
CA ASN A 76 3.34 -18.20 -7.39
C ASN A 76 3.03 -16.77 -7.84
N ARG A 77 1.77 -16.45 -8.06
CA ARG A 77 1.34 -15.06 -8.17
C ARG A 77 1.19 -14.48 -6.75
N PRO A 78 1.54 -13.21 -6.52
CA PRO A 78 1.31 -12.57 -5.25
C PRO A 78 -0.20 -12.44 -5.00
N GLY A 79 -0.64 -12.75 -3.76
CA GLY A 79 -1.98 -12.40 -3.30
C GLY A 79 -2.08 -10.90 -3.00
N LEU A 80 -3.31 -10.37 -2.96
CA LEU A 80 -3.57 -8.94 -2.79
C LEU A 80 -2.95 -8.38 -1.49
N GLU A 81 -3.21 -9.04 -0.37
CA GLU A 81 -2.69 -8.61 0.94
C GLU A 81 -1.15 -8.60 0.97
N SER A 82 -0.54 -9.64 0.40
CA SER A 82 0.92 -9.75 0.40
C SER A 82 1.58 -8.72 -0.52
N ILE A 83 0.94 -8.39 -1.64
CA ILE A 83 1.49 -7.37 -2.56
C ILE A 83 1.33 -5.97 -1.97
N GLU A 84 0.19 -5.68 -1.35
CA GLU A 84 -0.07 -4.41 -0.67
C GLU A 84 0.92 -4.20 0.47
N ALA A 85 1.12 -5.20 1.35
CA ALA A 85 2.08 -5.11 2.44
C ALA A 85 3.53 -4.88 1.96
N ALA A 86 3.92 -5.54 0.86
CA ALA A 86 5.24 -5.36 0.27
C ALA A 86 5.41 -3.96 -0.35
N LEU A 87 4.40 -3.47 -1.09
CA LEU A 87 4.41 -2.15 -1.71
C LEU A 87 4.36 -1.02 -0.66
N ALA A 88 3.54 -1.16 0.38
CA ALA A 88 3.46 -0.20 1.48
C ALA A 88 4.82 -0.03 2.17
N THR A 89 5.54 -1.13 2.40
CA THR A 89 6.89 -1.10 2.95
C THR A 89 7.90 -0.36 2.06
N LEU A 90 7.68 -0.37 0.75
CA LEU A 90 8.50 0.32 -0.26
C LEU A 90 8.03 1.76 -0.52
N GLY A 91 7.02 2.25 0.21
CA GLY A 91 6.48 3.60 0.09
C GLY A 91 5.40 3.77 -0.98
N PHE A 92 4.77 2.69 -1.42
CA PHE A 92 3.71 2.71 -2.44
C PHE A 92 2.36 2.30 -1.84
N GLY A 93 1.31 3.04 -2.17
CA GLY A 93 -0.07 2.62 -1.93
C GLY A 93 -0.61 1.81 -3.11
N LEU A 94 -1.33 0.72 -2.82
CA LEU A 94 -2.08 0.00 -3.84
C LEU A 94 -3.51 0.55 -3.84
N VAL A 95 -3.88 1.29 -4.88
CA VAL A 95 -5.19 1.93 -5.00
C VAL A 95 -6.00 1.21 -6.09
N PRO A 96 -7.26 0.80 -5.81
CA PRO A 96 -8.14 0.32 -6.85
C PRO A 96 -8.51 1.48 -7.78
N VAL A 97 -8.07 1.39 -9.03
CA VAL A 97 -8.46 2.32 -10.08
C VAL A 97 -9.40 1.57 -11.02
N ALA A 98 -10.58 2.13 -11.26
CA ALA A 98 -11.51 1.55 -12.22
C ALA A 98 -10.85 1.50 -13.60
N ALA A 99 -11.08 0.40 -14.33
CA ALA A 99 -10.71 0.34 -15.73
C ALA A 99 -11.51 1.41 -16.50
N LEU A 100 -10.92 2.00 -17.54
CA LEU A 100 -11.58 3.06 -18.31
C LEU A 100 -12.89 2.56 -18.93
N GLU A 101 -12.93 1.27 -19.29
CA GLU A 101 -14.08 0.58 -19.86
C GLU A 101 -15.20 0.31 -18.83
N ALA A 102 -14.89 0.39 -17.54
CA ALA A 102 -15.84 0.22 -16.44
C ALA A 102 -16.48 1.55 -16.00
N LEU A 103 -16.14 2.67 -16.65
CA LEU A 103 -16.79 3.95 -16.41
C LEU A 103 -18.10 4.00 -17.22
N ASP A 104 -19.23 4.18 -16.54
CA ASP A 104 -20.58 4.23 -17.17
C ASP A 104 -20.74 5.40 -18.16
N HIS A 105 -19.83 6.40 -18.10
CA HIS A 105 -19.87 7.58 -18.94
C HIS A 105 -18.55 7.76 -19.71
N PRO A 106 -18.54 7.54 -21.04
CA PRO A 106 -17.32 7.62 -21.85
C PRO A 106 -16.74 9.05 -21.96
N GLU A 107 -17.56 10.09 -21.75
CA GLU A 107 -17.09 11.48 -21.74
C GLU A 107 -16.14 11.77 -20.57
N LEU A 108 -16.35 11.10 -19.41
CA LEU A 108 -15.48 11.25 -18.24
C LEU A 108 -14.04 10.79 -18.52
N ALA A 109 -13.85 9.79 -19.39
CA ALA A 109 -12.52 9.35 -19.78
C ALA A 109 -11.74 10.45 -20.54
N GLY A 110 -12.44 11.19 -21.41
CA GLY A 110 -11.88 12.34 -22.13
C GLY A 110 -11.52 13.48 -21.19
N GLU A 111 -12.41 13.80 -20.25
CA GLU A 111 -12.18 14.84 -19.24
C GLU A 111 -11.03 14.51 -18.29
N LEU A 112 -10.95 13.26 -17.82
CA LEU A 112 -9.85 12.77 -16.99
C LEU A 112 -8.52 12.83 -17.73
N THR A 113 -8.50 12.47 -19.02
CA THR A 113 -7.30 12.56 -19.85
C THR A 113 -6.85 14.01 -20.00
N ALA A 114 -7.78 14.93 -20.26
CA ALA A 114 -7.49 16.36 -20.35
C ALA A 114 -6.97 16.92 -19.02
N LEU A 115 -7.54 16.49 -17.90
CA LEU A 115 -7.11 16.90 -16.56
C LEU A 115 -5.71 16.35 -16.24
N ALA A 116 -5.44 15.08 -16.57
CA ALA A 116 -4.13 14.45 -16.37
C ALA A 116 -3.03 15.19 -17.15
N LEU A 117 -3.29 15.54 -18.41
CA LEU A 117 -2.39 16.34 -19.24
C LEU A 117 -2.13 17.73 -18.64
N LYS A 118 -3.18 18.42 -18.17
CA LYS A 118 -3.06 19.74 -17.51
C LYS A 118 -2.23 19.65 -16.22
N MET A 119 -2.44 18.62 -15.42
CA MET A 119 -1.72 18.38 -14.17
C MET A 119 -0.32 17.78 -14.38
N ARG A 120 0.04 17.41 -15.62
CA ARG A 120 1.26 16.66 -15.97
C ARG A 120 1.40 15.37 -15.16
N MET A 121 0.28 14.72 -14.89
CA MET A 121 0.18 13.46 -14.16
C MET A 121 -0.28 12.37 -15.12
N ASN A 122 -0.05 11.10 -14.77
CA ASN A 122 -0.72 10.01 -15.45
C ASN A 122 -2.15 9.84 -14.92
N ILE A 123 -3.03 9.22 -15.71
CA ILE A 123 -4.46 9.07 -15.37
C ILE A 123 -4.67 8.42 -13.98
N PRO A 124 -3.95 7.34 -13.60
CA PRO A 124 -4.04 6.79 -12.25
C PRO A 124 -3.67 7.78 -11.12
N GLN A 125 -2.64 8.60 -11.31
CA GLN A 125 -2.25 9.65 -10.35
C GLN A 125 -3.31 10.73 -10.24
N THR A 126 -3.87 11.17 -11.37
CA THR A 126 -4.97 12.14 -11.38
C THR A 126 -6.21 11.60 -10.68
N TRP A 127 -6.53 10.31 -10.89
CA TRP A 127 -7.63 9.64 -10.21
C TRP A 127 -7.41 9.56 -8.69
N ALA A 128 -6.21 9.15 -8.25
CA ALA A 128 -5.87 9.13 -6.83
C ALA A 128 -5.95 10.53 -6.19
N ALA A 129 -5.41 11.56 -6.85
CA ALA A 129 -5.48 12.93 -6.37
C ALA A 129 -6.92 13.45 -6.28
N LEU A 130 -7.79 13.08 -7.24
CA LEU A 130 -9.22 13.44 -7.18
C LEU A 130 -9.93 12.76 -6.01
N ILE A 131 -9.64 11.48 -5.76
CA ILE A 131 -10.18 10.76 -4.59
C ILE A 131 -9.71 11.44 -3.29
N ASP A 132 -8.41 11.72 -3.17
CA ASP A 132 -7.83 12.34 -1.98
C ASP A 132 -8.45 13.72 -1.71
N ILE A 133 -8.57 14.57 -2.74
CA ILE A 133 -9.26 15.87 -2.65
C ILE A 133 -10.72 15.68 -2.26
N GLY A 134 -11.42 14.71 -2.86
CA GLY A 134 -12.82 14.41 -2.54
C GLY A 134 -13.02 13.98 -1.09
N VAL A 135 -12.14 13.12 -0.57
CA VAL A 135 -12.13 12.69 0.82
C VAL A 135 -11.81 13.87 1.75
N GLU A 136 -10.78 14.65 1.43
CA GLU A 136 -10.37 15.82 2.22
C GLU A 136 -11.47 16.88 2.28
N GLN A 137 -12.10 17.22 1.15
CA GLN A 137 -13.22 18.16 1.14
C GLN A 137 -14.45 17.64 1.87
N LYS A 138 -14.74 16.34 1.77
CA LYS A 138 -15.83 15.72 2.53
C LYS A 138 -15.56 15.78 4.04
N LEU A 139 -14.33 15.52 4.47
CA LEU A 139 -13.90 15.59 5.87
C LEU A 139 -13.88 17.02 6.41
N LEU A 140 -13.46 18.00 5.60
CA LEU A 140 -13.46 19.42 5.97
C LEU A 140 -14.87 20.01 6.09
N ARG A 141 -15.85 19.45 5.36
CA ARG A 141 -17.25 19.88 5.39
C ARG A 141 -18.09 19.17 6.46
N MET A 142 -17.60 18.08 7.05
CA MET A 142 -18.29 17.36 8.11
C MET A 142 -18.11 18.04 9.46
N ARG A 143 -19.19 18.08 10.25
CA ARG A 143 -19.09 18.49 11.66
C ARG A 143 -18.30 17.44 12.44
N ALA A 144 -17.59 17.85 13.50
CA ALA A 144 -16.72 16.96 14.28
C ALA A 144 -17.45 15.71 14.80
N ASP A 145 -18.73 15.86 15.15
CA ASP A 145 -19.59 14.80 15.67
C ASP A 145 -19.95 13.76 14.59
N GLU A 146 -20.18 14.20 13.34
CA GLU A 146 -20.44 13.31 12.20
C GLU A 146 -19.19 12.52 11.82
N ARG A 147 -18.00 13.15 11.91
CA ARG A 147 -16.72 12.47 11.69
C ARG A 147 -16.47 11.40 12.75
N ALA A 148 -16.75 11.69 14.02
CA ALA A 148 -16.61 10.72 15.12
C ALA A 148 -17.57 9.53 14.95
N ALA A 149 -18.81 9.77 14.51
CA ALA A 149 -19.79 8.73 14.26
C ALA A 149 -19.38 7.79 13.11
N ILE A 150 -18.87 8.33 12.01
CA ILE A 150 -18.40 7.53 10.86
C ILE A 150 -17.19 6.65 11.25
N LEU A 151 -16.26 7.20 12.03
CA LEU A 151 -15.11 6.44 12.54
C LEU A 151 -15.55 5.33 13.50
N ALA A 152 -16.50 5.61 14.39
CA ALA A 152 -17.06 4.62 15.31
C ALA A 152 -17.86 3.51 14.58
N GLU A 153 -18.59 3.85 13.51
CA GLU A 153 -19.27 2.88 12.66
C GLU A 153 -18.27 1.98 11.93
N TYR A 154 -17.20 2.57 11.38
CA TYR A 154 -16.13 1.85 10.71
C TYR A 154 -15.38 0.89 11.67
N GLU A 155 -15.05 1.36 12.87
CA GLU A 155 -14.45 0.54 13.94
C GLU A 155 -15.37 -0.60 14.37
N SER A 156 -16.68 -0.34 14.48
CA SER A 156 -17.68 -1.36 14.78
C SER A 156 -17.79 -2.41 13.67
N ARG A 157 -17.70 -1.98 12.40
CA ARG A 157 -17.68 -2.86 11.23
C ARG A 157 -16.44 -3.73 11.20
N LEU A 158 -15.27 -3.18 11.54
CA LEU A 158 -14.02 -3.93 11.65
C LEU A 158 -14.01 -4.90 12.84
N ALA A 159 -14.62 -4.52 13.97
CA ALA A 159 -14.74 -5.39 15.15
C ALA A 159 -15.63 -6.63 14.88
N GLY A 160 -16.56 -6.54 13.93
CA GLY A 160 -17.40 -7.65 13.49
C GLY A 160 -16.73 -8.63 12.52
N ILE A 161 -15.56 -8.27 11.95
CA ILE A 161 -14.79 -9.15 11.06
C ILE A 161 -13.80 -9.92 11.95
N PRO A 162 -13.98 -11.24 12.17
CA PRO A 162 -13.06 -12.01 12.99
C PRO A 162 -11.67 -11.95 12.36
N ALA A 163 -10.70 -11.40 13.11
CA ALA A 163 -9.34 -11.16 12.64
C ALA A 163 -8.52 -12.44 12.34
N ASN A 164 -9.12 -13.63 12.46
CA ASN A 164 -8.39 -14.90 12.35
C ASN A 164 -9.31 -16.11 12.07
N ASP A 165 -9.25 -16.66 10.86
CA ASP A 165 -9.88 -17.95 10.49
C ASP A 165 -9.14 -19.19 11.03
N ASN A 166 -8.05 -18.98 11.79
CA ASN A 166 -7.15 -20.04 12.22
C ASN A 166 -7.46 -20.59 13.64
N GLN A 167 -8.73 -20.61 14.05
CA GLN A 167 -9.12 -21.39 15.23
C GLN A 167 -9.10 -22.88 14.90
N LYS A 168 -8.02 -23.56 15.32
CA LYS A 168 -7.92 -25.03 15.33
C LYS A 168 -9.21 -25.63 15.90
N ARG A 169 -10.02 -26.26 15.05
CA ARG A 169 -11.11 -27.16 15.48
C ARG A 169 -10.49 -28.20 16.41
N ARG A 170 -10.69 -28.08 17.71
CA ARG A 170 -10.40 -29.14 18.68
C ARG A 170 -11.26 -30.33 18.26
N ARG A 171 -10.63 -31.35 17.66
CA ARG A 171 -11.26 -32.68 17.50
C ARG A 171 -11.63 -33.15 18.90
N LYS A 172 -12.93 -33.35 19.16
CA LYS A 172 -13.39 -34.10 20.33
C LYS A 172 -12.84 -35.52 20.16
N ALA A 173 -12.03 -35.97 21.12
CA ALA A 173 -11.71 -37.38 21.27
C ALA A 173 -12.99 -38.09 21.72
N ALA A 174 -13.36 -39.14 21.00
CA ALA A 174 -14.27 -40.18 21.45
C ALA A 174 -13.47 -41.24 22.21
#